data_AF-A0A953DWU2-F1
#
_entry.id   AF-A0A953DWU2-F1
#
_cell.length_a   1.000
_cell.length_b   1.000
_cell.length_c   1.000
_cell.angle_alpha   90.00
_cell.angle_beta   90.00
_cell.angle_gamma   90.00
#
_symmetry.space_group_name_H-M   'P 1'
#
loop_
_entity.id
_entity.type
_entity.pdbx_description
1 polymer ?
#
loop_
_entity_poly.entity_id
_entity_poly.type
_entity_poly.pdbx_seq_one_letter_code
_entity_poly.pdbx_strand_id
1 'polypeptide(L)'
;MSPRPEEQSGVGVPVLRRRAAVPRVTNCAAGRFLDAFTLLELLVVVGIMALLLILIAPAFTTLKSAGDFTSAAFTIKGVLDTARTYAKANNTYVWVGFYEEDVSQPSTNPATPGVGRLVLSVAASKDGTTVYNPNNPTRIDPTRLIQVGKLTKIDNIHLATFTDGSGTGATFDTRPAVTYDTARIGDLTPPDPSLTPFQYPVGNPAPPAQYQFVKAIEFSPRGEARIDNSNYTLKTVAEVGIVPTHGNTAPT
;
A
#
# COMPACT_ATOMS: atom_id res chain seq x y z
N MET A 1 -62.08 12.95 11.25
CA MET A 1 -62.68 11.99 12.21
C MET A 1 -61.52 11.16 12.76
N SER A 2 -60.73 11.64 13.74
CA SER A 2 -61.07 11.93 15.13
C SER A 2 -61.67 10.70 15.85
N PRO A 3 -61.45 10.49 17.16
CA PRO A 3 -60.17 10.57 17.89
C PRO A 3 -60.08 9.60 19.10
N ARG A 4 -58.92 9.61 19.79
CA ARG A 4 -58.80 9.67 21.29
C ARG A 4 -59.18 8.41 22.12
N PRO A 5 -58.98 8.39 23.46
CA PRO A 5 -57.72 8.16 24.19
C PRO A 5 -58.00 7.34 25.49
N GLU A 6 -57.31 7.65 26.60
CA GLU A 6 -57.63 7.31 28.01
C GLU A 6 -57.21 5.90 28.46
N GLU A 7 -56.72 5.66 29.68
CA GLU A 7 -56.80 6.38 30.96
C GLU A 7 -55.74 5.75 31.91
N GLN A 8 -54.98 6.55 32.69
CA GLN A 8 -55.05 6.65 34.17
C GLN A 8 -54.60 5.41 34.97
N SER A 9 -54.10 5.45 36.21
CA SER A 9 -53.86 6.46 37.24
C SER A 9 -53.08 5.72 38.35
N GLY A 10 -52.28 6.42 39.15
CA GLY A 10 -51.55 5.79 40.26
C GLY A 10 -50.80 6.76 41.14
N VAL A 11 -51.52 7.74 41.69
CA VAL A 11 -51.03 8.66 42.74
C VAL A 11 -50.89 7.90 44.07
N GLY A 12 -49.72 7.99 44.70
CA GLY A 12 -49.49 7.59 46.09
C GLY A 12 -48.54 8.58 46.77
N VAL A 13 -49.10 9.43 47.63
CA VAL A 13 -48.41 10.47 48.43
C VAL A 13 -47.89 9.87 49.77
N PRO A 14 -47.20 10.60 50.67
CA PRO A 14 -45.94 10.14 51.26
C PRO A 14 -46.10 9.68 52.72
N VAL A 15 -45.35 8.65 53.13
CA VAL A 15 -45.24 8.30 54.56
C VAL A 15 -44.06 9.04 55.16
N LEU A 16 -44.38 10.13 55.87
CA LEU A 16 -43.50 10.85 56.78
C LEU A 16 -43.64 10.20 58.16
N ARG A 17 -42.58 9.60 58.72
CA ARG A 17 -42.46 9.49 60.19
C ARG A 17 -41.03 9.29 60.70
N ARG A 18 -40.63 10.33 61.43
CA ARG A 18 -39.80 10.40 62.65
C ARG A 18 -38.29 10.16 62.57
N ARG A 19 -37.62 11.30 62.78
CA ARG A 19 -36.28 11.50 63.33
C ARG A 19 -36.03 10.65 64.59
N ALA A 20 -34.84 10.04 64.64
CA ALA A 20 -34.07 9.88 65.86
C ALA A 20 -32.75 10.66 65.70
N ALA A 21 -32.32 11.32 66.75
CA ALA A 21 -31.16 12.20 66.78
C ALA A 21 -30.00 11.53 67.55
N VAL A 22 -28.77 11.64 67.00
CA VAL A 22 -27.45 11.70 67.68
C VAL A 22 -26.92 10.37 68.29
N PRO A 23 -25.65 9.94 68.04
CA PRO A 23 -24.45 10.74 68.18
C PRO A 23 -23.48 10.80 66.99
N ARG A 24 -22.74 11.91 66.99
CA ARG A 24 -21.55 12.20 66.18
C ARG A 24 -20.44 11.23 66.59
N VAL A 25 -20.17 10.24 65.76
CA VAL A 25 -18.89 9.53 65.80
C VAL A 25 -17.92 10.32 64.94
N THR A 26 -17.08 11.10 65.61
CA THR A 26 -15.84 11.63 65.07
C THR A 26 -14.95 10.43 64.74
N ASN A 27 -15.01 9.93 63.51
CA ASN A 27 -13.94 9.06 63.03
C ASN A 27 -12.76 9.95 62.66
N CYS A 28 -11.77 9.94 63.55
CA CYS A 28 -10.41 10.37 63.32
C CYS A 28 -9.92 9.86 61.96
N ALA A 29 -9.17 10.71 61.27
CA ALA A 29 -8.49 10.41 60.03
C ALA A 29 -7.78 9.04 60.11
N ALA A 30 -8.34 8.05 59.43
CA ALA A 30 -7.56 6.90 59.00
C ALA A 30 -6.60 7.44 57.94
N GLY A 31 -5.35 7.65 58.36
CA GLY A 31 -4.28 8.09 57.48
C GLY A 31 -4.28 7.23 56.23
N ARG A 32 -4.38 7.89 55.08
CA ARG A 32 -3.87 7.31 53.84
C ARG A 32 -2.38 7.11 54.11
N PHE A 33 -1.96 5.89 54.42
CA PHE A 33 -0.59 5.47 54.15
C PHE A 33 -0.46 5.60 52.64
N LEU A 34 0.02 6.75 52.19
CA LEU A 34 0.68 6.84 50.90
C LEU A 34 1.93 5.99 51.11
N ASP A 35 1.85 4.70 50.77
CA ASP A 35 3.01 3.85 50.65
C ASP A 35 3.91 4.50 49.60
N ALA A 36 4.88 5.27 50.09
CA ALA A 36 5.91 5.85 49.28
C ALA A 36 6.88 4.71 48.95
N PHE A 37 7.10 4.49 47.65
CA PHE A 37 8.10 3.55 47.17
C PHE A 37 9.44 3.81 47.84
N THR A 38 10.08 2.76 48.36
CA THR A 38 11.45 2.86 48.86
C THR A 38 12.40 3.18 47.69
N LEU A 39 13.53 3.81 48.01
CA LEU A 39 14.55 4.15 47.00
C LEU A 39 15.03 2.89 46.24
N LEU A 40 15.15 1.76 46.94
CA LEU A 40 15.53 0.48 46.35
C LEU A 40 14.46 -0.05 45.38
N GLU A 41 13.18 -0.01 45.74
CA GLU A 41 12.10 -0.45 44.85
C GLU A 41 12.03 0.39 43.58
N LEU A 42 12.18 1.72 43.69
CA LEU A 42 12.25 2.59 42.52
C LEU A 42 13.44 2.24 41.62
N LEU A 43 14.60 1.95 42.21
CA LEU A 43 15.80 1.54 41.47
C LEU A 43 15.61 0.21 40.74
N VAL A 44 14.98 -0.78 41.39
CA VAL A 44 14.67 -2.07 40.77
C VAL A 44 13.67 -1.90 39.62
N VAL A 45 12.62 -1.10 39.81
CA VAL A 45 11.62 -0.84 38.77
C VAL A 45 12.23 -0.16 37.55
N VAL A 46 13.03 0.89 37.74
CA VAL A 46 13.71 1.57 36.62
C VAL A 46 14.72 0.63 35.96
N GLY A 47 15.41 -0.22 36.73
CA GLY A 47 16.29 -1.26 36.20
C GLY A 47 15.58 -2.28 35.32
N ILE A 48 14.42 -2.79 35.75
CA ILE A 48 13.59 -3.71 34.96
C ILE A 48 13.02 -2.99 33.72
N MET A 49 12.55 -1.75 33.86
CA MET A 49 12.05 -0.97 32.72
C MET A 49 13.14 -0.74 31.66
N ALA A 50 14.37 -0.44 32.08
CA ALA A 50 15.51 -0.30 31.17
C ALA A 50 15.81 -1.62 30.43
N LEU A 51 15.79 -2.76 31.14
CA LEU A 51 15.98 -4.08 30.53
C LEU A 51 14.87 -4.40 29.52
N LEU A 52 13.62 -4.12 29.86
CA LEU A 52 12.48 -4.34 28.96
C LEU A 52 12.59 -3.49 27.70
N LEU A 53 13.01 -2.22 27.80
CA LEU A 53 13.17 -1.36 26.61
C LEU A 53 14.22 -1.89 25.63
N ILE A 54 15.33 -2.47 26.12
CA ILE A 54 16.35 -3.08 25.26
C ILE A 54 15.78 -4.28 24.49
N LEU A 55 14.94 -5.09 25.14
CA LEU A 55 14.33 -6.27 24.53
C LEU A 55 13.18 -5.93 23.57
N ILE A 56 12.51 -4.79 23.75
CA ILE A 56 11.37 -4.39 22.90
C ILE A 56 11.83 -3.74 21.59
N ALA A 57 13.03 -3.15 21.53
CA ALA A 57 13.56 -2.52 20.30
C ALA A 57 13.44 -3.39 19.02
N PRO A 58 13.84 -4.68 19.00
CA PRO A 58 13.67 -5.53 17.82
C PRO A 58 12.19 -5.83 17.46
N ALA A 59 11.27 -5.75 18.42
CA ALA A 59 9.84 -5.91 18.14
C ALA A 59 9.28 -4.68 17.41
N PHE A 60 9.73 -3.47 17.73
CA PHE A 60 9.29 -2.27 17.01
C PHE A 60 9.85 -2.18 15.59
N THR A 61 11.07 -2.65 15.35
CA THR A 61 11.66 -2.64 13.99
C THR A 61 10.94 -3.60 13.05
N THR A 62 10.61 -4.81 13.52
CA THR A 62 9.88 -5.82 12.75
C THR A 62 8.43 -5.40 12.46
N LEU A 63 7.76 -4.76 13.41
CA LEU A 63 6.41 -4.20 13.18
C LEU A 63 6.43 -3.05 12.17
N LYS A 64 7.44 -2.17 12.25
CA LYS A 64 7.59 -1.08 11.28
C LYS A 64 7.83 -1.61 9.86
N SER A 65 8.73 -2.56 9.68
CA SER A 65 9.04 -3.11 8.35
C SER A 65 7.84 -3.82 7.72
N ALA A 66 7.05 -4.57 8.51
CA ALA A 66 5.81 -5.19 8.03
C ALA A 66 4.75 -4.16 7.63
N GLY A 67 4.63 -3.07 8.40
CA GLY A 67 3.74 -1.95 8.08
C GLY A 67 4.14 -1.22 6.80
N ASP A 68 5.44 -0.96 6.63
CA ASP A 68 5.98 -0.30 5.43
C ASP A 68 5.76 -1.16 4.17
N PHE A 69 5.97 -2.48 4.25
CA PHE A 69 5.70 -3.41 3.14
C PHE A 69 4.21 -3.48 2.77
N THR A 70 3.34 -3.55 3.78
CA THR A 70 1.89 -3.54 3.56
C THR A 70 1.44 -2.23 2.90
N SER A 71 1.99 -1.09 3.34
CA SER A 71 1.74 0.23 2.75
C SER A 71 2.24 0.31 1.31
N ALA A 72 3.40 -0.27 1.00
CA ALA A 72 3.94 -0.37 -0.35
C ALA A 72 2.99 -1.15 -1.29
N ALA A 73 2.50 -2.32 -0.85
CA ALA A 73 1.54 -3.12 -1.60
C ALA A 73 0.23 -2.34 -1.88
N PHE A 74 -0.31 -1.65 -0.86
CA PHE A 74 -1.49 -0.81 -1.05
C PHE A 74 -1.24 0.39 -1.96
N THR A 75 -0.04 0.96 -1.95
CA THR A 75 0.35 2.05 -2.84
C THR A 75 0.39 1.57 -4.29
N ILE A 76 1.01 0.43 -4.58
CA ILE A 76 1.03 -0.18 -5.92
C ILE A 76 -0.40 -0.46 -6.40
N LYS A 77 -1.22 -1.08 -5.54
CA LYS A 77 -2.64 -1.32 -5.84
C LYS A 77 -3.36 0.00 -6.16
N GLY A 78 -3.15 1.04 -5.36
CA GLY A 78 -3.74 2.36 -5.57
C GLY A 78 -3.35 3.00 -6.90
N VAL A 79 -2.08 2.87 -7.31
CA VAL A 79 -1.59 3.32 -8.63
C VAL A 79 -2.29 2.57 -9.75
N LEU A 80 -2.40 1.24 -9.65
CA LEU A 80 -3.07 0.41 -10.66
C LEU A 80 -4.57 0.71 -10.76
N ASP A 81 -5.26 0.86 -9.62
CA ASP A 81 -6.67 1.23 -9.58
C ASP A 81 -6.91 2.62 -10.18
N THR A 82 -6.01 3.57 -9.90
CA THR A 82 -6.06 4.92 -10.48
C THR A 82 -5.87 4.87 -11.99
N ALA A 83 -4.87 4.13 -12.48
CA ALA A 83 -4.62 3.97 -13.91
C ALA A 83 -5.81 3.34 -14.63
N ARG A 84 -6.36 2.24 -14.07
CA ARG A 84 -7.54 1.57 -14.61
C ARG A 84 -8.77 2.47 -14.63
N THR A 85 -8.98 3.24 -13.57
CA THR A 85 -10.10 4.18 -13.47
C THR A 85 -9.93 5.30 -14.49
N TYR A 86 -8.72 5.83 -14.65
CA TYR A 86 -8.41 6.86 -15.63
C TYR A 86 -8.67 6.37 -17.07
N ALA A 87 -8.22 5.15 -17.40
CA ALA A 87 -8.42 4.54 -18.72
C ALA A 87 -9.91 4.47 -19.07
N LYS A 88 -10.73 3.94 -18.14
CA LYS A 88 -12.19 3.84 -18.32
C LYS A 88 -12.88 5.19 -18.36
N ALA A 89 -12.53 6.11 -17.47
CA ALA A 89 -13.19 7.40 -17.35
C ALA A 89 -12.92 8.31 -18.56
N ASN A 90 -11.74 8.22 -19.16
CA ASN A 90 -11.33 9.06 -20.28
C ASN A 90 -11.37 8.33 -21.64
N ASN A 91 -11.88 7.09 -21.67
CA ASN A 91 -11.92 6.24 -22.86
C ASN A 91 -10.58 6.22 -23.61
N THR A 92 -9.49 5.98 -22.87
CA THR A 92 -8.11 6.04 -23.38
C THR A 92 -7.29 4.84 -22.93
N TYR A 93 -6.15 4.62 -23.58
CA TYR A 93 -5.14 3.66 -23.16
C TYR A 93 -4.21 4.28 -22.13
N VAL A 94 -3.85 3.48 -21.12
CA VAL A 94 -2.99 3.90 -20.01
C VAL A 94 -1.93 2.85 -19.76
N TRP A 95 -0.69 3.27 -19.55
CA TRP A 95 0.44 2.41 -19.20
C TRP A 95 0.92 2.74 -17.80
N VAL A 96 1.15 1.69 -16.99
CA VAL A 96 1.79 1.75 -15.69
C VAL A 96 3.14 1.07 -15.80
N GLY A 97 4.21 1.84 -15.68
CA GLY A 97 5.58 1.36 -15.79
C GLY A 97 6.17 1.05 -14.43
N PHE A 98 6.96 -0.02 -14.36
CA PHE A 98 7.71 -0.46 -13.20
C PHE A 98 9.21 -0.34 -13.50
N TYR A 99 9.95 0.34 -12.63
CA TYR A 99 11.39 0.51 -12.73
C TYR A 99 12.03 0.36 -11.36
N GLU A 100 13.10 -0.41 -11.24
CA GLU A 100 13.84 -0.54 -9.99
C GLU A 100 15.10 0.32 -10.03
N GLU A 101 15.24 1.20 -9.05
CA GLU A 101 16.35 2.12 -8.87
C GLU A 101 17.17 1.69 -7.64
N ASP A 102 18.49 1.91 -7.70
CA ASP A 102 19.36 1.70 -6.54
C ASP A 102 19.05 2.75 -5.45
N VAL A 103 18.49 2.30 -4.32
CA VAL A 103 18.13 3.18 -3.20
C VAL A 103 19.35 3.76 -2.47
N SER A 104 20.54 3.17 -2.64
CA SER A 104 21.79 3.68 -2.04
C SER A 104 22.27 4.98 -2.70
N GLN A 105 21.75 5.29 -3.89
CA GLN A 105 22.10 6.49 -4.66
C GLN A 105 20.91 7.48 -4.69
N PRO A 106 21.18 8.79 -4.75
CA PRO A 106 20.15 9.76 -5.08
C PRO A 106 19.68 9.52 -6.53
N SER A 107 18.41 9.79 -6.82
CA SER A 107 17.90 9.59 -8.18
C SER A 107 18.59 10.51 -9.19
N THR A 108 19.20 9.94 -10.21
CA THR A 108 19.91 10.63 -11.28
C THR A 108 19.07 10.77 -12.56
N ASN A 109 19.59 11.51 -13.55
CA ASN A 109 19.01 11.65 -14.89
C ASN A 109 20.08 11.28 -15.95
N PRO A 110 20.05 10.08 -16.55
CA PRO A 110 19.09 8.99 -16.33
C PRO A 110 19.26 8.33 -14.95
N ALA A 111 18.20 7.68 -14.47
CA ALA A 111 18.23 6.93 -13.22
C ALA A 111 19.14 5.69 -13.35
N THR A 112 19.75 5.29 -12.23
CA THR A 112 20.62 4.12 -12.17
C THR A 112 19.79 2.90 -11.77
N PRO A 113 19.72 1.84 -12.60
CA PRO A 113 18.95 0.65 -12.26
C PRO A 113 19.61 -0.06 -11.07
N GLY A 114 18.80 -0.61 -10.18
CA GLY A 114 19.28 -1.31 -9.01
C GLY A 114 18.15 -1.75 -8.10
N VAL A 115 18.48 -2.19 -6.89
CA VAL A 115 17.53 -2.76 -5.94
C VAL A 115 17.20 -1.74 -4.85
N GLY A 116 15.99 -1.86 -4.30
CA GLY A 116 15.60 -1.20 -3.06
C GLY A 116 14.74 0.03 -3.23
N ARG A 117 14.45 0.46 -4.47
CA ARG A 117 13.43 1.47 -4.74
C ARG A 117 12.65 1.11 -5.99
N LEU A 118 11.35 0.89 -5.84
CA LEU A 118 10.44 0.75 -6.97
C LEU A 118 9.89 2.12 -7.36
N VAL A 119 10.03 2.45 -8.64
CA VAL A 119 9.54 3.66 -9.26
C VAL A 119 8.39 3.30 -10.21
N LEU A 120 7.24 3.94 -10.00
CA LEU A 120 6.05 3.77 -10.82
C LEU A 120 5.70 5.07 -11.54
N SER A 121 5.41 4.95 -12.83
CA SER A 121 4.86 6.06 -13.63
C SER A 121 3.60 5.61 -14.34
N VAL A 122 2.60 6.49 -14.38
CA VAL A 122 1.38 6.28 -15.15
C VAL A 122 1.34 7.29 -16.28
N ALA A 123 1.25 6.81 -17.52
CA ALA A 123 1.09 7.65 -18.70
C ALA A 123 -0.15 7.24 -19.48
N ALA A 124 -0.86 8.21 -20.06
CA ALA A 124 -2.05 7.96 -20.86
C ALA A 124 -1.88 8.51 -22.27
N SER A 125 -2.59 7.89 -23.21
CA SER A 125 -2.66 8.37 -24.59
C SER A 125 -3.43 9.69 -24.66
N LYS A 126 -2.88 10.67 -25.40
CA LYS A 126 -3.53 11.96 -25.65
C LYS A 126 -4.76 11.86 -26.53
N ASP A 127 -4.76 10.92 -27.47
CA ASP A 127 -5.78 10.81 -28.52
C ASP A 127 -6.68 9.58 -28.36
N GLY A 128 -6.51 8.82 -27.27
CA GLY A 128 -7.32 7.62 -27.00
C GLY A 128 -6.93 6.41 -27.83
N THR A 129 -5.93 6.50 -28.71
CA THR A 129 -5.40 5.36 -29.46
C THR A 129 -4.34 4.61 -28.65
N THR A 130 -3.97 3.42 -29.11
CA THR A 130 -2.84 2.66 -28.55
C THR A 130 -1.50 3.36 -28.74
N VAL A 131 -1.41 4.44 -29.53
CA VAL A 131 -0.21 5.24 -29.86
C VAL A 131 0.99 4.50 -30.49
N TYR A 132 0.93 3.17 -30.61
CA TYR A 132 1.88 2.33 -31.32
C TYR A 132 1.20 1.51 -32.43
N ASN A 133 1.99 0.96 -33.36
CA ASN A 133 1.52 0.08 -34.43
C ASN A 133 1.39 -1.36 -33.89
N PRO A 134 0.20 -1.98 -33.88
CA PRO A 134 0.02 -3.33 -33.33
C PRO A 134 0.74 -4.43 -34.13
N ASN A 135 1.06 -4.21 -35.41
CA ASN A 135 1.75 -5.18 -36.26
C ASN A 135 3.28 -5.05 -36.19
N ASN A 136 3.77 -3.92 -35.67
CA ASN A 136 5.19 -3.66 -35.47
C ASN A 136 5.35 -2.75 -34.26
N PRO A 137 5.11 -3.28 -33.05
CA PRO A 137 5.13 -2.50 -31.83
C PRO A 137 6.56 -2.00 -31.57
N THR A 138 6.65 -0.73 -31.25
CA THR A 138 7.91 -0.06 -30.91
C THR A 138 7.67 0.86 -29.72
N ARG A 139 8.78 1.41 -29.21
CA ARG A 139 8.77 2.42 -28.16
C ARG A 139 7.72 3.51 -28.42
N ILE A 140 6.93 3.79 -27.41
CA ILE A 140 5.87 4.79 -27.49
C ILE A 140 6.48 6.19 -27.61
N ASP A 141 5.93 7.00 -28.51
CA ASP A 141 6.31 8.40 -28.67
C ASP A 141 5.86 9.21 -27.43
N PRO A 142 6.80 9.79 -26.65
CA PRO A 142 6.48 10.55 -25.44
C PRO A 142 5.70 11.83 -25.72
N THR A 143 5.68 12.33 -26.96
CA THR A 143 4.88 13.50 -27.34
C THR A 143 3.40 13.19 -27.46
N ARG A 144 3.04 11.92 -27.64
CA ARG A 144 1.65 11.43 -27.71
C ARG A 144 1.09 10.98 -26.36
N LEU A 145 1.91 11.07 -25.32
CA LEU A 145 1.54 10.71 -23.95
C LEU A 145 1.34 11.94 -23.07
N ILE A 146 0.45 11.81 -22.09
CA ILE A 146 0.32 12.70 -20.94
C ILE A 146 0.61 11.94 -19.66
N GLN A 147 1.23 12.62 -18.71
CA GLN A 147 1.47 12.04 -17.40
C GLN A 147 0.16 12.01 -16.60
N VAL A 148 -0.15 10.86 -16.00
CA VAL A 148 -1.25 10.72 -15.06
C VAL A 148 -0.68 10.71 -13.65
N GLY A 149 -0.99 11.75 -12.89
CA GLY A 149 -0.48 11.89 -11.52
C GLY A 149 1.03 12.15 -11.44
N LYS A 150 1.58 12.00 -10.24
CA LYS A 150 3.02 12.18 -9.98
C LYS A 150 3.73 10.83 -10.05
N LEU A 151 5.03 10.86 -10.31
CA LEU A 151 5.88 9.69 -10.17
C LEU A 151 5.81 9.17 -8.72
N THR A 152 5.54 7.87 -8.56
CA THR A 152 5.46 7.23 -7.24
C THR A 152 6.74 6.47 -6.98
N LYS A 153 7.37 6.71 -5.83
CA LYS A 153 8.59 6.03 -5.40
C LYS A 153 8.32 5.32 -4.09
N ILE A 154 8.74 4.07 -4.02
CA ILE A 154 8.56 3.21 -2.87
C ILE A 154 9.92 2.62 -2.54
N ASP A 155 10.46 3.01 -1.40
CA ASP A 155 11.76 2.53 -0.92
C ASP A 155 11.62 1.20 -0.15
N ASN A 156 12.74 0.50 -0.02
CA ASN A 156 12.89 -0.78 0.68
C ASN A 156 12.02 -1.91 0.13
N ILE A 157 11.85 -1.94 -1.19
CA ILE A 157 11.18 -3.05 -1.89
C ILE A 157 11.94 -3.46 -3.15
N HIS A 158 11.75 -4.72 -3.53
CA HIS A 158 12.27 -5.32 -4.76
C HIS A 158 11.16 -6.09 -5.47
N LEU A 159 11.14 -6.05 -6.79
CA LEU A 159 10.30 -6.94 -7.60
C LEU A 159 10.82 -8.37 -7.45
N ALA A 160 9.93 -9.34 -7.30
CA ALA A 160 10.31 -10.74 -7.16
C ALA A 160 9.38 -11.62 -7.97
N THR A 161 9.94 -12.66 -8.58
CA THR A 161 9.17 -13.69 -9.27
C THR A 161 8.87 -14.83 -8.31
N PHE A 162 7.59 -15.14 -8.13
CA PHE A 162 7.16 -16.20 -7.24
C PHE A 162 6.65 -17.43 -8.01
N THR A 163 6.67 -18.57 -7.35
CA THR A 163 5.97 -19.77 -7.81
C THR A 163 4.46 -19.52 -7.85
N ASP A 164 3.76 -20.21 -8.75
CA ASP A 164 2.30 -20.11 -8.82
C ASP A 164 1.63 -20.45 -7.49
N GLY A 165 0.53 -19.75 -7.21
CA GLY A 165 -0.39 -20.16 -6.16
C GLY A 165 -1.09 -21.47 -6.52
N SER A 166 -1.60 -22.17 -5.51
CA SER A 166 -2.15 -23.53 -5.68
C SER A 166 -3.68 -23.59 -5.67
N GLY A 167 -4.40 -22.45 -5.67
CA GLY A 167 -5.84 -22.46 -5.37
C GLY A 167 -6.64 -21.27 -5.88
N THR A 168 -7.72 -20.94 -5.18
CA THR A 168 -8.63 -19.81 -5.47
C THR A 168 -8.81 -18.87 -4.26
N GLY A 169 -7.93 -18.98 -3.28
CA GLY A 169 -7.97 -18.24 -2.02
C GLY A 169 -7.32 -16.86 -2.10
N ALA A 170 -7.24 -16.20 -0.95
CA ALA A 170 -6.69 -14.85 -0.81
C ALA A 170 -5.37 -14.80 -0.02
N THR A 171 -4.85 -15.96 0.43
CA THR A 171 -3.51 -16.02 1.02
C THR A 171 -2.46 -16.19 -0.06
N PHE A 172 -1.20 -15.89 0.26
CA PHE A 172 -0.10 -15.99 -0.70
C PHE A 172 -0.01 -17.38 -1.36
N ASP A 173 -0.04 -18.47 -0.60
CA ASP A 173 0.08 -19.82 -1.19
C ASP A 173 -1.20 -20.30 -1.89
N THR A 174 -2.37 -19.88 -1.40
CA THR A 174 -3.66 -20.36 -1.93
C THR A 174 -4.21 -19.49 -3.06
N ARG A 175 -3.50 -18.42 -3.46
CA ARG A 175 -3.94 -17.50 -4.51
C ARG A 175 -4.15 -18.19 -5.87
N PRO A 176 -4.93 -17.58 -6.79
CA PRO A 176 -5.04 -18.04 -8.17
C PRO A 176 -3.70 -18.20 -8.86
N ALA A 177 -3.49 -19.33 -9.53
CA ALA A 177 -2.31 -19.57 -10.35
C ALA A 177 -2.28 -18.60 -11.55
N VAL A 178 -1.14 -17.95 -11.78
CA VAL A 178 -0.94 -17.03 -12.90
C VAL A 178 -0.59 -17.80 -14.17
N THR A 179 -0.01 -19.01 -14.03
CA THR A 179 0.28 -20.02 -15.07
C THR A 179 1.31 -19.60 -16.13
N TYR A 180 1.41 -18.31 -16.46
CA TYR A 180 2.28 -17.78 -17.51
C TYR A 180 3.21 -16.71 -16.95
N ASP A 181 4.50 -16.81 -17.25
CA ASP A 181 5.48 -15.78 -16.87
C ASP A 181 5.22 -14.43 -17.57
N THR A 182 4.56 -14.46 -18.73
CA THR A 182 4.06 -13.26 -19.44
C THR A 182 2.88 -12.58 -18.72
N ALA A 183 2.42 -13.13 -17.59
CA ALA A 183 1.39 -12.55 -16.74
C ALA A 183 1.94 -12.14 -15.36
N ARG A 184 3.27 -12.11 -15.20
CA ARG A 184 3.95 -11.67 -13.98
C ARG A 184 4.83 -10.45 -14.23
N ILE A 185 4.83 -9.52 -13.28
CA ILE A 185 5.87 -8.51 -13.09
C ILE A 185 6.69 -8.95 -11.87
N GLY A 186 7.95 -9.27 -12.08
CA GLY A 186 8.90 -9.69 -11.04
C GLY A 186 10.33 -9.27 -11.44
N ASP A 187 11.35 -9.78 -10.75
CA ASP A 187 12.76 -9.59 -11.10
C ASP A 187 13.11 -10.22 -12.46
N LEU A 188 12.72 -11.48 -12.66
CA LEU A 188 12.95 -12.30 -13.85
C LEU A 188 11.76 -12.33 -14.82
N THR A 189 10.66 -11.66 -14.47
CA THR A 189 9.41 -11.67 -15.25
C THR A 189 8.88 -10.26 -15.57
N PRO A 190 8.24 -10.05 -16.74
CA PRO A 190 8.19 -10.97 -17.88
C PRO A 190 9.61 -11.25 -18.43
N PRO A 191 9.84 -12.41 -19.07
CA PRO A 191 11.17 -12.82 -19.53
C PRO A 191 11.73 -11.90 -20.63
N ASP A 192 10.83 -11.30 -21.42
CA ASP A 192 11.16 -10.31 -22.43
C ASP A 192 10.72 -8.91 -21.97
N PRO A 193 11.43 -7.84 -22.36
CA PRO A 193 10.98 -6.48 -22.12
C PRO A 193 9.65 -6.20 -22.86
N SER A 194 8.95 -5.17 -22.39
CA SER A 194 7.79 -4.58 -23.04
C SER A 194 8.09 -4.29 -24.51
N LEU A 195 7.14 -4.62 -25.39
CA LEU A 195 7.21 -4.32 -26.82
C LEU A 195 7.01 -2.82 -27.10
N THR A 196 6.30 -2.14 -26.20
CA THR A 196 5.98 -0.72 -26.30
C THR A 196 6.49 0.06 -25.09
N PRO A 197 7.82 0.04 -24.86
CA PRO A 197 8.38 0.71 -23.69
C PRO A 197 8.10 2.20 -23.78
N PHE A 198 7.93 2.84 -22.62
CA PHE A 198 7.68 4.28 -22.54
C PHE A 198 8.63 4.93 -21.53
N GLN A 199 8.70 6.26 -21.56
CA GLN A 199 9.61 7.03 -20.70
C GLN A 199 8.87 7.90 -19.69
N TYR A 200 9.58 8.31 -18.66
CA TYR A 200 9.26 9.49 -17.85
C TYR A 200 10.45 10.45 -17.84
N PRO A 201 10.22 11.78 -17.88
CA PRO A 201 8.92 12.43 -18.11
C PRO A 201 8.42 12.24 -19.57
N VAL A 202 7.14 12.48 -19.78
CA VAL A 202 6.51 12.60 -21.11
C VAL A 202 6.19 14.06 -21.42
N GLY A 203 6.04 14.44 -22.69
CA GLY A 203 5.81 15.84 -23.05
C GLY A 203 6.04 16.15 -24.52
N ASN A 204 5.62 17.35 -24.92
CA ASN A 204 5.88 17.90 -26.25
C ASN A 204 6.48 19.33 -26.09
N PRO A 205 7.74 19.59 -26.49
CA PRO A 205 8.67 18.67 -27.14
C PRO A 205 9.07 17.49 -26.24
N ALA A 206 9.54 16.40 -26.84
CA ALA A 206 9.95 15.19 -26.11
C ALA A 206 11.10 15.52 -25.14
N PRO A 207 10.90 15.34 -23.81
CA PRO A 207 11.94 15.61 -22.84
C PRO A 207 12.96 14.47 -22.78
N PRO A 208 14.20 14.71 -22.29
CA PRO A 208 15.16 13.66 -22.00
C PRO A 208 14.57 12.63 -21.02
N ALA A 209 14.72 11.35 -21.32
CA ALA A 209 14.21 10.28 -20.47
C ALA A 209 15.03 10.17 -19.18
N GLN A 210 14.38 10.34 -18.02
CA GLN A 210 14.94 9.98 -16.73
C GLN A 210 14.78 8.48 -16.47
N TYR A 211 13.58 7.95 -16.70
CA TYR A 211 13.27 6.53 -16.57
C TYR A 211 12.78 5.99 -17.92
N GLN A 212 13.19 4.76 -18.23
CA GLN A 212 12.62 3.97 -19.32
C GLN A 212 11.97 2.73 -18.73
N PHE A 213 10.66 2.62 -18.90
CA PHE A 213 9.88 1.51 -18.36
C PHE A 213 9.80 0.40 -19.39
N VAL A 214 10.55 -0.67 -19.12
CA VAL A 214 10.57 -1.90 -19.91
C VAL A 214 9.72 -3.01 -19.29
N LYS A 215 9.19 -2.79 -18.08
CA LYS A 215 8.15 -3.62 -17.45
C LYS A 215 6.92 -2.73 -17.30
N ALA A 216 5.82 -3.07 -17.96
CA ALA A 216 4.64 -2.23 -17.93
C ALA A 216 3.34 -3.04 -17.97
N ILE A 217 2.30 -2.46 -17.38
CA ILE A 217 0.92 -2.92 -17.49
C ILE A 217 0.15 -1.89 -18.31
N GLU A 218 -0.52 -2.34 -19.36
CA GLU A 218 -1.43 -1.53 -20.13
C GLU A 218 -2.88 -1.79 -19.72
N PHE A 219 -3.65 -0.71 -19.58
CA PHE A 219 -5.09 -0.73 -19.44
C PHE A 219 -5.76 -0.24 -20.71
N SER A 220 -6.69 -1.03 -21.24
CA SER A 220 -7.55 -0.61 -22.35
C SER A 220 -8.61 0.39 -21.87
N PRO A 221 -9.28 1.13 -22.79
CA PRO A 221 -10.44 1.96 -22.46
C PRO A 221 -11.59 1.22 -21.76
N ARG A 222 -11.64 -0.12 -21.89
CA ARG A 222 -12.60 -0.98 -21.17
C ARG A 222 -12.12 -1.37 -19.77
N GLY A 223 -10.90 -1.00 -19.40
CA GLY A 223 -10.26 -1.34 -18.14
C GLY A 223 -9.79 -2.79 -18.08
N GLU A 224 -9.56 -3.44 -19.22
CA GLU A 224 -8.87 -4.72 -19.28
C GLU A 224 -7.39 -4.45 -19.00
N ALA A 225 -6.79 -5.22 -18.11
CA ALA A 225 -5.37 -5.10 -17.79
C ALA A 225 -4.59 -6.15 -18.59
N ARG A 226 -3.46 -5.75 -19.17
CA ARG A 226 -2.49 -6.66 -19.77
C ARG A 226 -1.08 -6.27 -19.38
N ILE A 227 -0.22 -7.25 -19.19
CA ILE A 227 1.22 -6.99 -19.14
C ILE A 227 1.69 -6.77 -20.57
N ASP A 228 2.37 -5.65 -20.80
CA ASP A 228 2.96 -5.35 -22.09
C ASP A 228 4.28 -6.13 -22.23
N ASN A 229 4.27 -7.12 -23.13
CA ASN A 229 5.39 -8.02 -23.42
C ASN A 229 5.23 -8.62 -24.83
N SER A 230 6.11 -9.56 -25.19
CA SER A 230 6.21 -10.20 -26.50
C SER A 230 4.92 -10.87 -27.01
N ASN A 231 3.93 -11.15 -26.17
CA ASN A 231 2.69 -11.83 -26.54
C ASN A 231 1.43 -11.05 -26.10
N TYR A 232 0.71 -10.47 -27.06
CA TYR A 232 -0.56 -9.76 -26.85
C TYR A 232 -1.75 -10.69 -26.56
N THR A 233 -1.71 -11.43 -25.45
CA THR A 233 -2.84 -12.26 -25.01
C THR A 233 -3.33 -11.81 -23.65
N LEU A 234 -4.62 -11.44 -23.56
CA LEU A 234 -5.28 -11.15 -22.28
C LEU A 234 -5.26 -12.39 -21.39
N LYS A 235 -4.95 -12.18 -20.11
CA LYS A 235 -4.86 -13.22 -19.09
C LYS A 235 -5.91 -12.95 -18.01
N THR A 236 -6.47 -14.02 -17.46
CA THR A 236 -7.51 -13.92 -16.43
C THR A 236 -6.96 -13.40 -15.10
N VAL A 237 -5.68 -13.69 -14.83
CA VAL A 237 -4.95 -13.26 -13.63
C VAL A 237 -3.60 -12.74 -14.08
N ALA A 238 -3.15 -11.65 -13.47
CA ALA A 238 -1.79 -11.15 -13.56
C ALA A 238 -1.28 -10.83 -12.16
N GLU A 239 0.04 -10.92 -11.96
CA GLU A 239 0.69 -10.74 -10.67
C GLU A 239 1.80 -9.70 -10.74
N VAL A 240 1.93 -8.92 -9.68
CA VAL A 240 3.10 -8.09 -9.41
C VAL A 240 3.70 -8.60 -8.11
N GLY A 241 4.83 -9.29 -8.19
CA GLY A 241 5.50 -9.84 -7.03
C GLY A 241 6.47 -8.82 -6.43
N ILE A 242 6.40 -8.65 -5.10
CA ILE A 242 7.30 -7.78 -4.35
C ILE A 242 7.80 -8.47 -3.08
N VAL A 243 9.04 -8.16 -2.70
CA VAL A 243 9.65 -8.53 -1.42
C VAL A 243 10.21 -7.28 -0.72
N PRO A 244 10.20 -7.24 0.62
CA PRO A 244 10.87 -6.17 1.36
C PRO A 244 12.39 -6.29 1.20
N THR A 245 13.09 -5.17 1.12
CA THR A 245 14.56 -5.11 1.11
C THR A 245 15.09 -4.34 2.32
N HIS A 246 16.38 -4.51 2.60
CA HIS A 246 17.10 -3.62 3.50
C HIS A 246 18.06 -2.79 2.67
N GLY A 247 17.68 -1.54 2.37
CA GLY A 247 18.40 -0.73 1.40
C GLY A 247 18.42 -1.42 0.03
N ASN A 248 19.61 -1.52 -0.57
CA ASN A 248 19.83 -2.10 -1.90
C ASN A 248 20.04 -3.63 -1.89
N THR A 249 19.75 -4.31 -0.78
CA THR A 249 19.91 -5.76 -0.65
C THR A 249 18.55 -6.46 -0.60
N ALA A 250 18.27 -7.29 -1.60
CA ALA A 250 17.09 -8.15 -1.63
C ALA A 250 17.31 -9.45 -0.82
N PRO A 251 16.25 -10.02 -0.22
CA PRO A 251 16.31 -11.35 0.38
C PRO A 251 16.61 -12.39 -0.71
N THR A 252 17.61 -13.24 -0.44
CA THR A 252 17.99 -14.39 -1.28
C THR A 252 17.16 -15.62 -0.97
#